data_AF-A0A964QH29-F1
#
_entry.id   AF-A0A964QH29-F1
#
_cell.length_a   1.000
_cell.length_b   1.000
_cell.length_c   1.000
_cell.angle_alpha   90.00
_cell.angle_beta   90.00
_cell.angle_gamma   90.00
#
_symmetry.space_group_name_H-M   'P 1'
#
loop_
_entity.id
_entity.type
_entity.pdbx_description
1 polymer ?
#
loop_
_entity_poly.entity_id
_entity_poly.type
_entity_poly.pdbx_seq_one_letter_code
_entity_poly.pdbx_strand_id
1 'polypeptide(L)'
;MAGMVDMQNHILPQVDDGADSLETSLEMLRRGLEEGIEVAVLTPHFKPGDDQGKAKLHQQRFAQLQEAVAGAGMAVQLFLGAEVGFRFGLAEVARWPGIPLERVMHFEGSSGPPVAS
;
A
#
# COMPACT_ATOMS: atom_id res chain seq x y z
N MET A 1 21.20 2.29 17.24
CA MET A 1 20.54 1.30 16.36
C MET A 1 19.73 2.09 15.37
N ALA A 2 19.68 1.69 14.10
CA ALA A 2 18.62 2.18 13.22
C ALA A 2 17.31 1.59 13.75
N GLY A 3 16.28 2.41 14.00
CA GLY A 3 14.99 1.91 14.46
C GLY A 3 14.30 1.00 13.45
N MET A 4 13.13 0.50 13.82
CA MET A 4 12.37 -0.43 12.99
C MET A 4 11.95 0.27 11.68
N VAL A 5 12.07 -0.48 10.58
CA VAL A 5 11.67 -0.03 9.25
C VAL A 5 10.42 -0.78 8.84
N ASP A 6 9.33 -0.06 8.60
CA ASP A 6 8.17 -0.60 7.89
C ASP A 6 8.36 -0.39 6.38
N MET A 7 8.35 -1.49 5.63
CA MET A 7 8.62 -1.49 4.19
C MET A 7 7.37 -1.70 3.33
N GLN A 8 6.20 -1.98 3.92
CA GLN A 8 4.97 -2.18 3.16
C GLN A 8 3.75 -1.73 3.95
N ASN A 9 3.17 -0.61 3.51
CA ASN A 9 1.94 -0.04 4.08
C ASN A 9 1.21 0.83 3.06
N HIS A 10 -0.04 1.15 3.39
CA HIS A 10 -0.92 2.02 2.62
C HIS A 10 -1.22 3.32 3.39
N ILE A 11 -0.20 3.91 4.02
CA ILE A 11 -0.35 5.16 4.80
C ILE A 11 -0.55 6.38 3.91
N LEU A 12 -0.17 6.33 2.63
CA LEU A 12 -0.30 7.48 1.74
C LEU A 12 -1.77 7.88 1.58
N PRO A 13 -2.17 9.14 1.88
CA PRO A 13 -3.58 9.50 1.93
C PRO A 13 -4.22 9.52 0.56
N GLN A 14 -5.41 8.93 0.45
CA GLN A 14 -6.37 9.12 -0.66
C GLN A 14 -5.85 8.68 -2.03
N VAL A 15 -5.01 7.64 -2.08
CA VAL A 15 -4.47 7.10 -3.34
C VAL A 15 -4.92 5.66 -3.63
N ASP A 16 -5.31 4.93 -2.58
CA ASP A 16 -5.79 3.55 -2.65
C ASP A 16 -6.72 3.23 -1.47
N ASP A 17 -6.78 1.98 -1.06
CA ASP A 17 -7.63 1.39 -0.02
C ASP A 17 -7.06 1.50 1.41
N GLY A 18 -5.94 2.21 1.59
CA GLY A 18 -5.39 2.52 2.90
C GLY A 18 -6.00 3.76 3.56
N ALA A 19 -5.16 4.76 3.85
CA ALA A 19 -5.60 5.96 4.54
C ALA A 19 -6.54 6.82 3.68
N ASP A 20 -7.75 7.07 4.18
CA ASP A 20 -8.79 7.86 3.50
C ASP A 20 -8.64 9.39 3.65
N SER A 21 -7.72 9.81 4.52
CA SER A 21 -7.48 11.20 4.87
C SER A 21 -6.06 11.40 5.40
N LEU A 22 -5.64 12.66 5.42
CA LEU A 22 -4.35 13.05 5.99
C LEU A 22 -4.31 12.77 7.50
N GLU A 23 -5.43 12.98 8.19
CA GLU A 23 -5.63 12.72 9.61
C GLU A 23 -5.45 11.23 9.92
N THR A 24 -6.08 10.35 9.13
CA THR A 24 -5.91 8.89 9.25
C THR A 24 -4.44 8.50 9.04
N SER A 25 -3.77 9.10 8.05
CA SER A 25 -2.34 8.83 7.78
C SER A 25 -1.45 9.18 8.97
N LEU A 26 -1.67 10.36 9.58
CA LEU A 26 -0.93 10.81 10.76
C LEU A 26 -1.18 9.90 11.97
N GLU A 27 -2.42 9.46 12.17
CA GLU A 27 -2.75 8.52 13.26
C GLU A 27 -2.06 7.16 13.07
N MET A 28 -2.05 6.62 11.85
CA MET A 28 -1.33 5.38 11.55
C MET A 28 0.17 5.52 11.84
N LEU A 29 0.79 6.64 11.44
CA LEU A 29 2.20 6.91 11.73
C LEU A 29 2.48 7.09 13.23
N ARG A 30 1.56 7.67 14.01
CA ARG A 30 1.72 7.80 15.47
C ARG A 30 1.76 6.43 16.13
N ARG A 31 0.84 5.54 15.76
CA ARG A 31 0.83 4.16 16.25
C ARG A 31 2.09 3.41 15.85
N GLY A 32 2.55 3.59 14.62
CA GLY A 32 3.80 2.99 14.18
C GLY A 32 5.00 3.44 15.02
N LEU A 33 5.09 4.74 15.32
CA LEU A 33 6.11 5.28 16.22
C LEU A 33 6.02 4.69 17.63
N GLU A 34 4.80 4.53 18.17
CA GLU A 34 4.57 3.88 19.48
C GLU A 34 5.02 2.42 19.48
N GLU A 35 4.96 1.74 18.33
CA GLU A 35 5.45 0.38 18.11
C GLU A 35 6.97 0.32 17.77
N GLY A 36 7.63 1.48 17.66
CA GLY A 36 9.07 1.59 17.43
C GLY A 36 9.51 1.73 15.96
N ILE A 37 8.57 1.98 15.05
CA ILE A 37 8.86 2.30 13.64
C ILE A 37 9.45 3.72 13.55
N GLU A 38 10.68 3.82 13.08
CA GLU A 38 11.36 5.10 12.83
C GLU A 38 11.40 5.45 11.34
N VAL A 39 11.21 4.47 10.47
CA VAL A 39 11.23 4.64 9.01
C VAL A 39 10.03 3.93 8.37
N ALA A 40 9.30 4.63 7.52
CA ALA A 40 8.21 4.05 6.74
C ALA A 40 8.45 4.25 5.24
N VAL A 41 8.45 3.16 4.47
CA VAL A 41 8.39 3.16 3.02
C VAL A 41 6.93 3.01 2.61
N LEU A 42 6.33 4.07 2.07
CA LEU A 42 4.93 4.08 1.68
C LEU A 42 4.81 3.41 0.32
N THR A 43 4.09 2.29 0.25
CA THR A 43 3.99 1.45 -0.94
C THR A 43 2.54 1.38 -1.44
N PRO A 44 1.92 2.51 -1.84
CA PRO A 44 0.56 2.47 -2.35
C PRO A 44 0.48 1.63 -3.62
N HIS A 45 -0.71 1.12 -3.90
CA HIS A 45 -0.96 0.29 -5.07
C HIS A 45 -0.63 0.99 -6.40
N PHE A 46 0.21 0.35 -7.23
CA PHE A 46 0.48 0.73 -8.62
C PHE A 46 0.25 -0.46 -9.55
N LYS A 47 -0.88 -0.48 -10.23
CA LYS A 47 -1.42 -1.63 -10.98
C LYS A 47 -1.18 -1.46 -12.48
N PRO A 48 -1.20 -2.57 -13.26
CA PRO A 48 -1.16 -2.48 -14.72
C PRO A 48 -2.32 -1.62 -15.25
N GLY A 49 -1.99 -0.61 -16.04
CA GLY A 49 -2.94 0.39 -16.55
C GLY A 49 -2.89 1.74 -15.83
N ASP A 50 -2.26 1.81 -14.65
CA ASP A 50 -1.94 3.09 -14.02
C ASP A 50 -0.89 3.86 -14.84
N ASP A 51 -0.98 5.19 -14.81
CA ASP A 51 -0.19 6.07 -15.67
C ASP A 51 0.60 7.12 -14.89
N GLN A 52 1.20 8.07 -15.63
CA GLN A 52 1.94 9.18 -15.04
C GLN A 52 1.07 10.11 -14.17
N GLY A 53 -0.24 10.17 -14.43
CA GLY A 53 -1.18 10.94 -13.61
C GLY A 53 -1.25 10.39 -12.19
N LYS A 54 -1.33 9.06 -12.06
CA LYS A 54 -1.30 8.41 -10.75
C LYS A 54 0.04 8.59 -10.03
N ALA A 55 1.16 8.45 -10.75
CA ALA A 55 2.49 8.69 -10.17
C ALA A 55 2.62 10.13 -9.63
N LYS A 56 2.12 11.13 -10.37
CA LYS A 56 2.06 12.53 -9.92
C LYS A 56 1.17 12.71 -8.69
N LEU A 57 0.00 12.06 -8.65
CA LEU A 57 -0.87 12.08 -7.48
C LEU A 57 -0.15 11.54 -6.24
N HIS A 58 0.55 10.41 -6.36
CA HIS A 58 1.31 9.83 -5.24
C HIS A 58 2.40 10.79 -4.75
N GLN A 59 3.16 11.40 -5.67
CA GLN A 59 4.18 12.39 -5.32
C GLN A 59 3.59 13.62 -4.60
N GLN A 60 2.43 14.12 -5.07
CA GLN A 60 1.74 15.25 -4.45
C GLN A 60 1.25 14.92 -3.04
N ARG A 61 0.60 13.76 -2.86
CA ARG A 61 0.13 13.30 -1.55
C ARG A 61 1.28 13.02 -0.60
N PHE A 62 2.40 12.55 -1.12
CA PHE A 62 3.60 12.28 -0.33
C PHE A 62 4.20 13.59 0.21
N ALA A 63 4.34 14.61 -0.64
CA ALA A 63 4.80 15.92 -0.20
C ALA A 63 3.87 16.54 0.87
N GLN A 64 2.54 16.44 0.67
CA GLN A 64 1.55 16.90 1.65
C GLN A 64 1.67 16.18 3.00
N LEU A 65 1.87 14.86 2.97
CA LEU A 65 2.06 14.07 4.18
C LEU A 65 3.38 14.42 4.89
N GLN A 66 4.47 14.62 4.14
CA GLN A 66 5.75 15.05 4.71
C GLN A 66 5.63 16.40 5.44
N GLU A 67 4.95 17.37 4.84
CA GLU A 67 4.68 18.67 5.49
C GLU A 67 3.85 18.50 6.76
N ALA A 68 2.82 17.66 6.73
CA ALA A 68 1.97 17.39 7.88
C ALA A 68 2.70 16.68 9.02
N VAL A 69 3.55 15.69 8.70
CA VAL A 69 4.41 14.98 9.66
C VAL A 69 5.39 15.94 10.32
N ALA A 70 6.03 16.82 9.53
CA ALA A 70 6.91 17.84 10.05
C ALA A 70 6.17 18.84 10.96
N GLY A 71 4.98 19.31 10.54
CA GLY A 71 4.14 20.20 11.33
C GLY A 71 3.62 19.57 12.62
N ALA A 72 3.43 18.25 12.64
CA ALA A 72 3.05 17.49 13.82
C ALA A 72 4.25 17.12 14.73
N GLY A 73 5.48 17.45 14.35
CA GLY A 73 6.69 17.13 15.12
C GLY A 73 6.97 15.64 15.25
N MET A 74 6.51 14.82 14.30
CA MET A 74 6.66 13.37 14.34
C MET A 74 8.04 12.98 13.81
N ALA A 75 8.80 12.24 14.62
CA ALA A 75 10.17 11.82 14.29
C ALA A 75 10.20 10.52 13.45
N VAL A 76 9.45 10.49 12.35
CA VAL A 76 9.43 9.36 11.39
C VAL A 76 10.01 9.80 10.05
N GLN A 77 10.90 8.98 9.47
CA GLN A 77 11.41 9.20 8.12
C GLN A 77 10.51 8.52 7.11
N LEU A 78 10.08 9.26 6.09
CA LEU A 78 9.20 8.75 5.04
C LEU A 78 9.95 8.60 3.72
N PHE A 79 9.70 7.49 3.03
CA PHE A 79 10.12 7.22 1.66
C PHE A 79 8.91 6.84 0.82
N LEU A 80 8.92 7.21 -0.47
CA LEU A 80 7.88 6.81 -1.41
C LEU A 80 8.35 5.63 -2.25
N GLY A 81 7.62 4.53 -2.17
CA GLY A 81 7.73 3.34 -3.02
C GLY A 81 6.42 3.08 -3.77
N ALA A 82 6.19 1.81 -4.10
CA ALA A 82 4.95 1.35 -4.70
C ALA A 82 4.76 -0.16 -4.45
N GLU A 83 3.53 -0.58 -4.20
CA GLU A 83 3.14 -1.99 -4.33
C GLU A 83 2.78 -2.24 -5.80
N VAL A 84 3.69 -2.87 -6.54
CA VAL A 84 3.53 -3.08 -7.97
C VAL A 84 2.67 -4.31 -8.25
N GLY A 85 1.50 -4.09 -8.82
CA GLY A 85 0.59 -5.15 -9.22
C GLY A 85 1.19 -6.01 -10.35
N PHE A 86 1.44 -7.28 -10.05
CA PHE A 86 1.96 -8.25 -11.01
C PHE A 86 0.82 -9.11 -11.59
N ARG A 87 0.51 -8.97 -12.88
CA ARG A 87 -0.57 -9.74 -13.55
C ARG A 87 -0.08 -10.75 -14.57
N PHE A 88 0.97 -10.45 -15.32
CA PHE A 88 1.43 -11.30 -16.42
C PHE A 88 2.31 -12.43 -15.90
N GLY A 89 2.17 -13.65 -16.44
CA GLY A 89 3.02 -14.78 -16.04
C GLY A 89 2.68 -15.40 -14.68
N LEU A 90 1.60 -14.99 -14.01
CA LEU A 90 1.21 -15.58 -12.72
C LEU A 90 0.96 -17.10 -12.82
N ALA A 91 0.38 -17.56 -13.94
CA ALA A 91 0.18 -18.98 -14.22
C ALA A 91 1.50 -19.76 -14.46
N GLU A 92 2.57 -19.07 -14.85
CA GLU A 92 3.90 -19.63 -14.98
C GLU A 92 4.62 -19.63 -13.63
N VAL A 93 4.58 -18.51 -12.91
CA VAL A 93 5.13 -18.38 -11.54
C VAL A 93 4.49 -19.39 -10.58
N ALA A 94 3.19 -19.68 -10.73
CA ALA A 94 2.51 -20.71 -9.96
C ALA A 94 3.03 -22.14 -10.22
N ARG A 95 3.80 -22.36 -11.28
CA ARG A 95 4.47 -23.64 -11.58
C ARG A 95 5.91 -23.68 -11.09
N TRP A 96 6.46 -22.56 -10.60
CA TRP A 96 7.83 -22.52 -10.11
C TRP A 96 7.97 -23.35 -8.83
N PRO A 97 9.00 -24.21 -8.72
CA PRO A 97 9.19 -25.02 -7.54
C PRO A 97 9.39 -24.13 -6.30
N GLY A 98 8.60 -24.37 -5.26
CA GLY A 98 8.70 -23.64 -3.98
C GLY A 98 7.81 -22.40 -3.84
N ILE A 99 6.99 -22.06 -4.86
CA ILE A 99 6.01 -20.98 -4.78
C ILE A 99 4.62 -21.55 -4.49
N PRO A 100 4.04 -21.37 -3.28
CA PRO A 100 2.78 -22.02 -2.88
C PRO A 100 1.54 -21.24 -3.37
N LEU A 101 1.43 -20.99 -4.68
CA LEU A 101 0.28 -20.26 -5.26
C LEU A 101 -0.92 -21.15 -5.62
N GLU A 102 -0.76 -22.47 -5.54
CA GLU A 102 -1.76 -23.47 -5.90
C GLU A 102 -3.03 -23.47 -5.02
N ARG A 103 -3.03 -22.80 -3.86
CA ARG A 103 -4.22 -22.64 -2.99
C ARG A 103 -5.00 -21.34 -3.14
N VAL A 104 -4.53 -20.36 -3.92
CA VAL A 104 -5.17 -19.04 -4.04
C VAL A 104 -6.16 -18.97 -5.22
N MET A 105 -6.19 -19.98 -6.08
CA MET A 105 -7.02 -20.01 -7.30
C MET A 105 -8.47 -20.51 -7.09
N HIS A 106 -8.93 -20.68 -5.86
CA HIS A 106 -10.34 -20.97 -5.53
C HIS A 106 -10.98 -19.76 -4.86
N PHE A 107 -11.02 -18.62 -5.56
CA PHE A 107 -12.00 -17.58 -5.28
C PHE A 107 -13.14 -17.78 -6.28
N GLU A 108 -14.03 -18.74 -5.98
CA GLU A 108 -15.34 -18.78 -6.63
C GLU A 108 -16.05 -17.50 -6.21
N GLY A 109 -16.08 -16.51 -7.12
CA GLY A 109 -16.97 -15.38 -6.97
C GLY A 109 -18.35 -15.92 -6.66
N SER A 110 -18.92 -15.52 -5.54
CA SER A 110 -20.29 -15.85 -5.18
C SER A 110 -21.20 -15.30 -6.29
N SER A 111 -21.50 -16.14 -7.27
CA SER A 111 -22.65 -15.98 -8.14
C SER A 111 -23.85 -16.02 -7.21
N GLY A 112 -24.43 -14.85 -6.96
CA GLY A 112 -25.74 -14.75 -6.32
C GLY A 112 -26.74 -15.66 -7.05
N PRO A 113 -27.78 -16.15 -6.36
CA PRO A 113 -28.71 -17.10 -6.94
C PRO A 113 -29.38 -16.50 -8.19
N PRO A 114 -29.70 -17.33 -9.21
CA PRO A 114 -30.34 -16.84 -10.43
C PRO A 114 -31.69 -16.22 -10.09
N VAL A 115 -31.92 -15.01 -10.58
CA VAL A 115 -33.23 -14.37 -10.53
C VAL A 115 -34.16 -15.16 -11.44
N ALA A 116 -35.16 -15.81 -10.84
CA ALA A 116 -36.19 -16.54 -11.58
C ALA A 116 -37.04 -15.55 -12.39
N SER A 117 -37.19 -15.84 -13.68
CA SER A 117 -38.18 -15.25 -14.58
C SER A 117 -39.56 -15.85 -14.36
#